data_AF-A0A556B2L8-F1
#
_entry.id   AF-A0A556B2L8-F1
#
_cell.length_a   1.000
_cell.length_b   1.000
_cell.length_c   1.000
_cell.angle_alpha   90.00
_cell.angle_beta   90.00
_cell.angle_gamma   90.00
#
_symmetry.space_group_name_H-M   'P 1'
#
loop_
_entity.id
_entity.type
_entity.pdbx_description
1 polymer ?
#
loop_
_entity_poly.entity_id
_entity_poly.type
_entity_poly.pdbx_seq_one_letter_code
_entity_poly.pdbx_strand_id
1 'polypeptide(L)' 'LVTGRVWRGSAFGGVKGRTQLPGMVKDYMDGKIDIDSFITHHLNFTDINEAFDLLHKGESIRTMLTYGE' A
#
# COMPACT_ATOMS: atom_id res chain seq x y z
N LEU A 1 -19.67 22.05 5.20
CA LEU A 1 -18.94 23.22 4.72
C LEU A 1 -19.62 24.50 5.19
N VAL A 2 -20.91 24.70 4.95
CA VAL A 2 -21.59 25.95 5.35
C VAL A 2 -22.05 25.99 6.83
N THR A 3 -22.30 24.85 7.48
CA THR A 3 -22.74 24.78 8.89
C THR A 3 -21.72 24.13 9.84
N GLY A 4 -20.42 24.36 9.62
CA GLY A 4 -19.35 23.93 10.54
C GLY A 4 -18.66 22.60 10.23
N ARG A 5 -19.06 21.87 9.19
CA ARG A 5 -18.29 20.69 8.72
C ARG A 5 -17.03 21.12 7.98
N VAL A 6 -15.89 20.50 8.30
CA VAL A 6 -14.58 20.73 7.67
C VAL A 6 -14.27 19.62 6.68
N TRP A 7 -13.81 19.98 5.50
CA TRP A 7 -13.27 19.05 4.51
C TRP A 7 -11.74 19.18 4.49
N ARG A 8 -11.03 18.07 4.63
CA ARG A 8 -9.57 18.01 4.55
C ARG A 8 -9.16 17.00 3.50
N GLY A 9 -8.06 17.30 2.82
CA GLY A 9 -7.32 16.34 2.00
C GLY A 9 -6.02 15.95 2.68
N SER A 10 -5.37 14.92 2.16
CA SER A 10 -4.03 14.52 2.57
C SER A 10 -3.23 14.05 1.37
N ALA A 11 -1.95 14.39 1.34
CA ALA A 11 -0.97 13.79 0.44
C ALA A 11 -0.12 12.83 1.27
N PHE A 12 0.00 11.58 0.83
CA PHE A 12 0.82 10.56 1.50
C PHE A 12 0.49 10.39 3.01
N GLY A 13 -0.79 10.54 3.39
CA GLY A 13 -1.23 10.45 4.79
C GLY A 13 -0.72 11.58 5.70
N GLY A 14 -0.09 12.64 5.16
CA GLY A 14 0.54 13.70 5.94
C GLY A 14 1.92 13.31 6.49
N VAL A 15 2.50 12.21 5.97
CA VAL A 15 3.77 11.65 6.42
C VAL A 15 4.95 12.36 5.74
N LYS A 16 5.92 12.79 6.54
CA LYS A 16 7.22 13.27 6.08
C LYS A 16 8.12 12.07 5.80
N GLY A 17 8.30 11.75 4.52
CA GLY A 17 9.02 10.56 4.05
C GLY A 17 10.29 10.23 4.85
N ARG A 18 11.30 11.09 4.82
CA ARG A 18 12.61 10.82 5.44
C ARG A 18 12.57 10.66 6.97
N THR A 19 11.78 11.46 7.66
CA THR A 19 11.80 11.53 9.13
C THR A 19 10.77 10.63 9.80
N GLN A 20 9.72 10.22 9.10
CA GLN A 20 8.60 9.46 9.69
C GLN A 20 8.44 8.04 9.13
N LEU A 21 8.81 7.76 7.86
CA LEU A 21 8.69 6.39 7.32
C LEU A 21 9.52 5.35 8.09
N PRO A 22 10.76 5.63 8.56
CA PRO A 22 11.50 4.64 9.33
C PRO A 22 10.76 4.20 10.61
N GLY A 23 9.98 5.10 11.22
CA GLY A 23 9.14 4.76 12.37
C GLY A 23 8.00 3.80 12.01
N MET A 24 7.35 4.02 10.87
CA MET A 24 6.29 3.13 10.38
C MET A 24 6.82 1.73 10.03
N VAL A 25 8.02 1.64 9.45
CA VAL A 25 8.69 0.36 9.22
C VAL A 25 8.93 -0.36 10.55
N LYS A 26 9.41 0.37 11.57
CA LYS A 26 9.57 -0.20 12.91
C LYS A 26 8.23 -0.69 13.48
N ASP A 27 7.15 0.07 13.36
CA ASP A 27 5.83 -0.35 13.85
C ASP A 27 5.32 -1.62 13.16
N TYR A 28 5.62 -1.80 11.86
CA TYR A 28 5.38 -3.07 11.16
C TYR A 28 6.24 -4.21 11.73
N MET A 29 7.54 -4.01 11.88
CA MET A 29 8.45 -5.02 12.45
C MET A 29 8.11 -5.39 13.90
N ASP A 30 7.57 -4.44 14.66
CA ASP A 30 7.07 -4.63 16.03
C ASP A 30 5.68 -5.32 16.06
N GLY A 31 5.09 -5.65 14.90
CA GLY A 31 3.77 -6.29 14.77
C GLY A 31 2.58 -5.37 15.10
N LYS A 32 2.78 -4.06 15.19
CA LYS A 32 1.71 -3.08 15.48
C LYS A 32 0.88 -2.73 14.25
N ILE A 33 1.47 -2.93 13.07
CA ILE A 33 0.82 -2.72 11.77
C ILE A 33 0.92 -4.03 11.01
N ASP A 34 -0.21 -4.56 10.58
CA ASP A 34 -0.27 -5.70 9.69
C ASP A 34 -0.25 -5.20 8.24
N ILE A 35 0.88 -5.43 7.54
CA ILE A 35 1.02 -5.12 6.11
C ILE A 35 0.78 -6.36 5.25
N ASP A 36 1.08 -7.54 5.78
CA ASP A 36 1.08 -8.79 5.01
C ASP A 36 -0.33 -9.17 4.56
N SER A 37 -1.37 -8.89 5.34
CA SER A 37 -2.76 -9.15 4.93
C SER A 37 -3.23 -8.35 3.72
N PHE A 38 -2.54 -7.27 3.34
CA PHE A 38 -2.83 -6.52 2.13
C PHE A 38 -2.23 -7.16 0.87
N ILE A 39 -1.26 -8.07 1.02
CA ILE A 39 -0.63 -8.79 -0.10
C ILE A 39 -1.51 -9.98 -0.46
N THR A 40 -2.17 -9.89 -1.62
CA THR A 40 -3.11 -10.92 -2.09
C THR A 40 -2.53 -11.85 -3.15
N HIS A 41 -1.51 -11.38 -3.88
CA HIS A 41 -0.94 -12.10 -5.01
C HIS A 41 0.58 -11.91 -5.05
N HIS A 42 1.29 -12.93 -5.53
CA HIS A 42 2.71 -12.89 -5.83
C HIS A 42 2.90 -13.32 -7.28
N LEU A 43 3.55 -12.50 -8.09
CA LEU A 43 3.84 -12.79 -9.49
C LEU A 43 5.31 -12.43 -9.80
N ASN A 44 5.85 -13.02 -10.84
CA ASN A 44 7.13 -12.59 -11.38
C ASN A 44 6.93 -11.24 -12.09
N PHE A 45 7.98 -10.41 -12.12
CA PHE A 45 7.92 -9.13 -12.82
C PHE A 45 7.59 -9.26 -14.31
N THR A 46 7.93 -10.40 -14.94
CA THR A 46 7.57 -10.69 -16.34
C THR A 46 6.07 -10.74 -16.58
N ASP A 47 5.29 -11.03 -15.54
CA ASP A 47 3.84 -11.23 -15.60
C ASP A 47 3.09 -9.95 -15.20
N ILE A 48 3.73 -8.77 -15.32
CA ILE A 48 3.17 -7.48 -14.89
C ILE A 48 1.79 -7.18 -15.48
N ASN A 49 1.50 -7.61 -16.71
CA ASN A 49 0.19 -7.38 -17.32
C ASN A 49 -0.93 -8.18 -16.63
N GLU A 50 -0.63 -9.39 -16.14
CA GLU A 50 -1.58 -10.16 -15.33
C GLU A 50 -1.90 -9.44 -14.01
N ALA A 51 -0.91 -8.77 -13.40
CA ALA A 51 -1.14 -7.96 -12.21
C ALA A 51 -2.13 -6.80 -12.48
N PHE A 52 -2.06 -6.17 -13.66
CA PHE A 52 -3.04 -5.16 -14.08
C PHE A 52 -4.43 -5.76 -14.29
N ASP A 53 -4.53 -6.95 -14.90
CA ASP A 53 -5.82 -7.62 -15.11
C ASP A 53 -6.50 -7.96 -13.76
N LEU A 54 -5.74 -8.49 -12.80
CA LEU A 54 -6.23 -8.76 -11.45
C LEU A 54 -6.73 -7.50 -10.73
N LEU A 55 -6.02 -6.37 -10.92
CA LEU A 55 -6.43 -5.08 -10.37
C LEU A 55 -7.78 -4.62 -10.95
N HIS A 56 -7.97 -4.72 -12.26
CA HIS A 56 -9.22 -4.30 -12.93
C HIS A 56 -10.41 -5.21 -12.61
N LYS A 57 -10.17 -6.51 -12.39
CA LYS A 57 -11.20 -7.46 -11.96
C LYS A 57 -11.63 -7.28 -10.49
N GLY A 58 -10.88 -6.49 -9.71
CA GLY A 58 -11.10 -6.35 -8.27
C GLY A 58 -10.71 -7.59 -7.47
N GLU A 59 -9.87 -8.46 -8.05
CA GLU A 59 -9.37 -9.68 -7.41
C GLU A 59 -8.11 -9.41 -6.57
N SER A 60 -7.42 -8.30 -6.79
CA SER A 60 -6.21 -7.91 -6.04
C SER A 60 -6.43 -6.69 -5.15
N ILE A 61 -5.89 -6.76 -3.92
CA ILE A 61 -5.66 -5.58 -3.06
C ILE A 61 -4.25 -5.03 -3.35
N ARG A 62 -3.24 -5.89 -3.22
CA ARG A 62 -1.86 -5.67 -3.68
C ARG A 62 -1.32 -6.95 -4.30
N THR A 63 -0.58 -6.77 -5.37
CA THR A 63 0.20 -7.82 -6.04
C THR A 63 1.68 -7.51 -5.86
N MET A 64 2.42 -8.42 -5.23
CA MET A 64 3.86 -8.33 -5.10
C MET A 64 4.52 -8.84 -6.39
N LEU A 65 5.36 -7.99 -6.99
CA LEU A 65 6.16 -8.35 -8.16
C LEU A 65 7.61 -8.55 -7.74
N THR A 66 8.14 -9.74 -7.98
CA THR A 66 9.53 -10.10 -7.65
C THR A 66 10.41 -10.09 -8.91
N TYR A 67 11.67 -9.70 -8.73
CA TYR A 67 12.72 -9.79 -9.74
C TYR A 67 13.73 -10.87 -9.31
N GLY A 68 14.00 -11.84 -10.19
CA GLY A 68 14.86 -13.00 -9.87
C GLY A 68 14.06 -14.24 -9.47
N GLU A 69 14.76 -15.37 -9.27
CA GLU A 69 14.19 -16.57 -8.62
C GLU A 69 13.80 -16.30 -7.16
#